data_AF-A0A7W0PPR6-F1
#
_entry.id   AF-A0A7W0PPR6-F1
#
_cell.length_a   1.000
_cell.length_b   1.000
_cell.length_c   1.000
_cell.angle_alpha   90.00
_cell.angle_beta   90.00
_cell.angle_gamma   90.00
#
_symmetry.space_group_name_H-M   'P 1'
#
loop_
_entity.id
_entity.type
_entity.pdbx_description
1 polymer ?
#
loop_
_entity_poly.entity_id
_entity_poly.type
_entity_poly.pdbx_seq_one_letter_code
_entity_poly.pdbx_strand_id
1 'polypeptide(L)'
;LLNRVARLFAARATLEEARTGDFYTLLPYAEYAGGIAWTDRDSYLDAIANNITQGDKADSYADAGHFWDHVLGGGPDVTVRIPGEVFSRYGHRLLTEQLPDGGWPTPYNEAWRPLLTAQACVTLARLRHGI
;
A
#
# COMPACT_ATOMS: atom_id res chain seq x y z
N LEU A 1 -5.62 18.98 13.25
CA LEU A 1 -5.03 18.24 12.10
C LEU A 1 -6.12 17.50 11.30
N LEU A 2 -6.88 16.62 11.95
CA LEU A 2 -7.89 15.76 11.30
C LEU A 2 -8.99 16.52 10.54
N ASN A 3 -9.51 17.64 11.06
CA ASN A 3 -10.47 18.49 10.33
C ASN A 3 -9.91 19.13 9.05
N ARG A 4 -8.59 19.31 8.94
CA ARG A 4 -7.95 19.81 7.70
C ARG A 4 -7.86 18.69 6.67
N VAL A 5 -7.46 17.49 7.11
CA VAL A 5 -7.41 16.29 6.27
C VAL A 5 -8.81 15.94 5.76
N ALA A 6 -9.83 15.99 6.62
CA ALA A 6 -11.22 15.77 6.25
C ALA A 6 -11.69 16.70 5.12
N ARG A 7 -11.36 18.00 5.21
CA ARG A 7 -11.71 18.99 4.18
C ARG A 7 -10.94 18.79 2.88
N LEU A 8 -9.66 18.45 2.95
CA LEU A 8 -8.86 18.16 1.76
C LEU A 8 -9.37 16.91 1.06
N PHE A 9 -9.69 15.86 1.80
CA PHE A 9 -10.30 14.65 1.28
C PHE A 9 -11.64 14.98 0.61
N ALA A 10 -12.57 15.64 1.29
CA ALA A 10 -13.86 16.01 0.70
C ALA A 10 -13.73 16.86 -0.58
N ALA A 11 -12.64 17.63 -0.73
CA ALA A 11 -12.40 18.47 -1.91
C ALA A 11 -11.64 17.76 -3.05
N ARG A 12 -10.93 16.67 -2.76
CA ARG A 12 -9.97 16.05 -3.70
C ARG A 12 -10.24 14.59 -3.97
N ALA A 13 -11.04 13.95 -3.13
CA ALA A 13 -11.30 12.53 -3.23
C ALA A 13 -12.56 12.26 -4.04
N THR A 14 -12.44 11.37 -5.02
CA THR A 14 -13.60 10.74 -5.63
C THR A 14 -13.55 9.24 -5.43
N LEU A 15 -14.70 8.64 -5.20
CA LEU A 15 -14.81 7.18 -5.08
C LEU A 15 -14.44 6.49 -6.40
N GLU A 16 -14.56 7.19 -7.52
CA GLU A 16 -14.17 6.67 -8.82
C GLU A 16 -12.66 6.50 -8.96
N GLU A 17 -11.85 7.48 -8.54
CA GLU A 17 -10.39 7.35 -8.51
C GLU A 17 -9.92 6.17 -7.63
N ALA A 18 -10.63 5.93 -6.52
CA ALA A 18 -10.37 4.76 -5.67
C ALA A 18 -10.66 3.43 -6.39
N ARG A 19 -11.65 3.41 -7.29
CA ARG A 19 -12.03 2.22 -8.06
C ARG A 19 -11.10 1.98 -9.25
N THR A 20 -10.73 3.05 -9.98
CA THR A 20 -9.99 2.94 -11.24
C THR A 20 -8.51 2.65 -11.05
N GLY A 21 -7.94 2.93 -9.88
CA GLY A 21 -6.49 2.78 -9.67
C GLY A 21 -5.73 4.10 -9.71
N ASP A 22 -6.41 5.22 -9.99
CA ASP A 22 -5.82 6.56 -9.99
C ASP A 22 -5.74 7.15 -8.56
N PHE A 23 -5.49 6.29 -7.57
CA PHE A 23 -5.59 6.59 -6.14
C PHE A 23 -4.36 7.29 -5.56
N TYR A 24 -3.38 7.72 -6.37
CA TYR A 24 -2.20 8.47 -5.88
C TYR A 24 -2.59 9.75 -5.14
N THR A 25 -3.67 10.40 -5.56
CA THR A 25 -4.21 11.58 -4.87
C THR A 25 -4.84 11.23 -3.52
N LEU A 26 -5.32 9.99 -3.37
CA LEU A 26 -6.07 9.50 -2.22
C LEU A 26 -5.21 8.80 -1.17
N LEU A 27 -4.11 8.15 -1.58
CA LEU A 27 -3.24 7.35 -0.73
C LEU A 27 -2.79 8.11 0.53
N PRO A 28 -2.32 9.38 0.45
CA PRO A 28 -1.91 10.13 1.64
C PRO A 28 -3.05 10.38 2.63
N TYR A 29 -4.31 10.25 2.21
CA TYR A 29 -5.47 10.46 3.05
C TYR A 29 -6.01 9.15 3.62
N ALA A 30 -5.85 8.03 2.91
CA ALA A 30 -6.29 6.71 3.36
C ALA A 30 -5.68 6.32 4.71
N GLU A 31 -4.42 6.68 4.96
CA GLU A 31 -3.74 6.49 6.25
C GLU A 31 -4.49 7.13 7.43
N TYR A 32 -5.28 8.19 7.18
CA TYR A 32 -6.05 8.90 8.20
C TYR A 32 -7.49 8.39 8.35
N ALA A 33 -7.91 7.38 7.59
CA ALA A 33 -9.29 6.89 7.59
C ALA A 33 -9.76 6.48 8.98
N GLY A 34 -8.92 5.83 9.81
CA GLY A 34 -9.26 5.46 11.18
C GLY A 34 -9.48 6.65 12.13
N GLY A 35 -8.98 7.84 11.79
CA GLY A 35 -9.05 9.03 12.63
C GLY A 35 -10.08 10.07 12.18
N ILE A 36 -10.80 9.84 11.07
CA ILE A 36 -11.70 10.85 10.50
C ILE A 36 -13.07 10.23 10.22
N ALA A 37 -14.11 10.89 10.72
CA ALA A 37 -15.49 10.54 10.42
C ALA A 37 -15.85 11.00 9.00
N TRP A 38 -16.05 10.05 8.08
CA TRP A 38 -16.51 10.30 6.70
C TRP A 38 -17.75 9.47 6.42
N THR A 39 -18.74 10.09 5.76
CA THR A 39 -20.04 9.47 5.48
C THR A 39 -19.94 8.19 4.63
N ASP A 40 -18.88 8.06 3.82
CA ASP A 40 -18.66 6.91 2.92
C ASP A 40 -17.32 6.20 3.16
N ARG A 41 -16.73 6.34 4.35
CA ARG A 41 -15.39 5.82 4.68
C ARG A 41 -15.16 4.39 4.20
N ASP A 42 -16.06 3.48 4.57
CA ASP A 42 -15.88 2.06 4.30
C ASP A 42 -15.96 1.77 2.79
N SER A 43 -16.80 2.48 2.04
CA SER A 43 -16.84 2.37 0.58
C SER A 43 -15.51 2.72 -0.08
N TYR A 44 -14.80 3.74 0.42
CA TYR A 44 -13.45 4.08 -0.06
C TYR A 44 -12.43 3.01 0.31
N LEU A 45 -12.44 2.54 1.56
CA LEU A 45 -11.53 1.50 2.02
C LEU A 45 -11.71 0.19 1.24
N ASP A 46 -12.96 -0.20 0.98
CA ASP A 46 -13.30 -1.39 0.22
C ASP A 46 -12.90 -1.23 -1.26
N ALA A 47 -13.09 -0.04 -1.85
CA ALA A 47 -12.65 0.25 -3.21
C ALA A 47 -11.12 0.15 -3.35
N ILE A 48 -10.36 0.73 -2.42
CA ILE A 48 -8.90 0.68 -2.40
C ILE A 48 -8.41 -0.76 -2.24
N ALA A 49 -8.95 -1.50 -1.25
CA ALA A 49 -8.58 -2.89 -1.01
C ALA A 49 -8.92 -3.80 -2.21
N ASN A 50 -10.07 -3.59 -2.83
CA ASN A 50 -10.43 -4.30 -4.06
C ASN A 50 -9.48 -3.95 -5.21
N ASN A 51 -9.13 -2.68 -5.41
CA ASN A 51 -8.19 -2.30 -6.47
C ASN A 51 -6.82 -2.97 -6.29
N ILE A 52 -6.27 -2.96 -5.06
CA ILE A 52 -5.02 -3.67 -4.72
C ILE A 52 -5.14 -5.17 -5.05
N THR A 53 -6.26 -5.79 -4.66
CA THR A 53 -6.52 -7.21 -4.92
C THR A 53 -6.69 -7.53 -6.42
N GLN A 54 -7.29 -6.63 -7.20
CA GLN A 54 -7.38 -6.78 -8.66
C GLN A 54 -6.02 -6.57 -9.32
N GLY A 55 -5.19 -5.67 -8.80
CA GLY A 55 -3.81 -5.47 -9.25
C GLY A 55 -2.96 -6.74 -9.09
N ASP A 56 -3.12 -7.47 -7.98
CA ASP A 56 -2.52 -8.80 -7.82
C ASP A 56 -2.99 -9.78 -8.93
N LYS A 57 -4.29 -9.87 -9.17
CA LYS A 57 -4.86 -10.78 -10.18
C LYS A 57 -4.42 -10.44 -11.60
N ALA A 58 -4.17 -9.16 -11.87
CA ALA A 58 -3.71 -8.66 -13.15
C ALA A 58 -2.17 -8.66 -13.30
N ASP A 59 -1.43 -9.08 -12.27
CA ASP A 59 0.03 -8.96 -12.18
C ASP A 59 0.54 -7.54 -12.49
N SER A 60 -0.16 -6.53 -11.98
CA SER A 60 0.11 -5.12 -12.31
C SER A 60 1.24 -4.50 -11.48
N TYR A 61 1.80 -5.24 -10.52
CA TYR A 61 2.87 -4.77 -9.66
C TYR A 61 4.24 -5.17 -10.23
N ALA A 62 5.07 -4.17 -10.51
CA ALA A 62 6.40 -4.37 -11.10
C ALA A 62 7.34 -5.14 -10.16
N ASP A 63 7.23 -4.89 -8.85
CA ASP A 63 7.96 -5.58 -7.79
C ASP A 63 7.12 -5.69 -6.51
N ALA A 64 7.60 -6.44 -5.53
CA ALA A 64 6.91 -6.56 -4.25
C ALA A 64 6.97 -5.28 -3.42
N GLY A 65 7.99 -4.43 -3.63
CA GLY A 65 8.10 -3.13 -2.98
C GLY A 65 6.89 -2.24 -3.27
N HIS A 66 6.53 -2.09 -4.54
CA HIS A 66 5.36 -1.30 -4.97
C HIS A 66 4.06 -1.80 -4.37
N PHE A 67 3.89 -3.13 -4.25
CA PHE A 67 2.73 -3.69 -3.55
C PHE A 67 2.69 -3.25 -2.09
N TRP A 68 3.81 -3.39 -1.37
CA TRP A 68 3.87 -3.05 0.05
C TRP A 68 3.71 -1.56 0.32
N ASP A 69 4.21 -0.70 -0.57
CA ASP A 69 3.99 0.75 -0.50
C ASP A 69 2.50 1.09 -0.56
N HIS A 70 1.74 0.45 -1.46
CA HIS A 70 0.30 0.66 -1.58
C HIS A 70 -0.48 0.15 -0.37
N VAL A 71 -0.16 -1.04 0.12
CA VAL A 71 -0.81 -1.62 1.30
C VAL A 71 -0.54 -0.77 2.54
N LEU A 72 0.73 -0.49 2.82
CA LEU A 72 1.14 0.21 4.03
C LEU A 72 0.70 1.67 3.99
N GLY A 73 0.72 2.30 2.81
CA GLY A 73 0.15 3.64 2.59
C GLY A 73 -1.37 3.68 2.67
N GLY A 74 -2.07 2.55 2.62
CA GLY A 74 -3.50 2.46 2.93
C GLY A 74 -3.80 2.47 4.43
N GLY A 75 -2.79 2.23 5.27
CA GLY A 75 -2.95 2.07 6.71
C GLY A 75 -3.65 0.75 7.10
N PRO A 76 -3.78 0.48 8.42
CA PRO A 76 -4.26 -0.80 8.93
C PRO A 76 -5.69 -1.14 8.49
N ASP A 77 -6.54 -0.13 8.30
CA ASP A 77 -7.92 -0.31 7.86
C ASP A 77 -8.04 -0.87 6.44
N VAL A 78 -7.13 -0.49 5.53
CA VAL A 78 -7.06 -1.09 4.20
C VAL A 78 -6.46 -2.49 4.29
N THR A 79 -5.38 -2.66 5.07
CA THR A 79 -4.68 -3.93 5.23
C THR A 79 -5.60 -5.07 5.65
N VAL A 80 -6.47 -4.86 6.64
CA VAL A 80 -7.40 -5.90 7.15
C VAL A 80 -8.46 -6.35 6.14
N ARG A 81 -8.66 -5.59 5.05
CA ARG A 81 -9.63 -5.89 3.98
C ARG A 81 -9.03 -6.69 2.84
N ILE A 82 -7.70 -6.79 2.76
CA ILE A 82 -7.01 -7.52 1.71
C ILE A 82 -6.90 -8.99 2.10
N PRO A 83 -7.17 -9.94 1.18
CA PRO A 83 -7.05 -11.36 1.50
C PRO A 83 -5.63 -11.78 1.92
N GLY A 84 -5.53 -12.62 2.95
CA GLY A 84 -4.25 -13.05 3.54
C GLY A 84 -3.32 -13.77 2.56
N GLU A 85 -3.89 -14.46 1.57
CA GLU A 85 -3.12 -15.12 0.51
C GLU A 85 -2.36 -14.13 -0.38
N VAL A 86 -2.87 -12.91 -0.56
CA VAL A 86 -2.20 -11.85 -1.33
C VAL A 86 -0.92 -11.43 -0.59
N PHE A 87 -1.02 -11.19 0.72
CA PHE A 87 0.14 -10.88 1.56
C PHE A 87 1.20 -11.99 1.55
N SER A 88 0.76 -13.25 1.62
CA SER A 88 1.67 -14.40 1.60
C SER A 88 2.46 -14.45 0.28
N ARG A 89 1.78 -14.19 -0.85
CA ARG A 89 2.41 -14.18 -2.18
C ARG A 89 3.44 -13.06 -2.31
N TYR A 90 3.10 -11.84 -1.91
CA TYR A 90 4.03 -10.71 -1.99
C TYR A 90 5.12 -10.75 -0.92
N GLY A 91 4.89 -11.39 0.22
CA GLY A 91 5.94 -11.71 1.18
C GLY A 91 6.96 -12.69 0.60
N HIS A 92 6.48 -13.74 -0.09
CA HIS A 92 7.36 -14.67 -0.80
C HIS A 92 8.11 -13.98 -1.95
N ARG A 93 7.42 -13.20 -2.78
CA ARG A 93 8.01 -12.44 -3.88
C ARG A 93 9.12 -11.51 -3.38
N LEU A 94 8.87 -10.77 -2.30
CA LEU A 94 9.86 -9.89 -1.68
C LEU A 94 11.13 -10.64 -1.27
N LEU A 95 11.01 -11.84 -0.69
CA LEU A 95 12.17 -12.68 -0.36
C LEU A 95 12.95 -13.13 -1.60
N THR A 96 12.25 -13.41 -2.70
CA THR A 96 12.89 -13.87 -3.96
C THR A 96 13.51 -12.75 -4.80
N GLU A 97 13.11 -11.49 -4.56
CA GLU A 97 13.66 -10.32 -5.26
C GLU A 97 14.99 -9.83 -4.67
N GLN A 98 15.43 -10.36 -3.52
CA GLN A 98 16.70 -10.00 -2.89
C GLN A 98 17.89 -10.40 -3.78
N LEU A 99 18.81 -9.45 -4.00
CA LEU A 99 20.05 -9.69 -4.74
C LEU A 99 21.09 -10.44 -3.89
N PRO A 100 22.12 -11.07 -4.49
CA PRO A 100 23.09 -11.90 -3.77
C PRO A 100 23.89 -11.19 -2.67
N ASP A 101 24.02 -9.87 -2.75
CA ASP A 101 24.67 -9.03 -1.74
C ASP A 101 23.73 -8.64 -0.58
N GLY A 102 22.50 -9.14 -0.58
CA GLY A 102 21.49 -8.90 0.44
C GLY A 102 20.65 -7.63 0.23
N GLY A 103 20.94 -6.83 -0.81
CA GLY A 103 20.15 -5.63 -1.12
C GLY A 103 18.96 -5.92 -2.03
N TRP A 104 17.96 -5.06 -2.02
CA TRP A 104 16.87 -5.11 -3.00
C TRP A 104 17.20 -4.28 -4.25
N PRO A 105 16.66 -4.64 -5.42
CA PRO A 105 16.80 -3.82 -6.62
C PRO A 105 16.08 -2.48 -6.44
N THR A 106 16.49 -1.48 -7.22
CA THR A 106 15.77 -0.22 -7.36
C THR A 106 15.59 0.09 -8.84
N PRO A 107 14.37 0.37 -9.31
CA PRO A 107 14.16 0.88 -10.67
C PRO A 107 14.52 2.38 -10.78
N TYR A 108 14.83 3.03 -9.65
CA TYR A 108 15.22 4.43 -9.56
C TYR A 108 16.74 4.58 -9.55
N ASN A 109 17.23 5.71 -9.04
CA ASN A 109 18.65 5.92 -8.84
C ASN A 109 19.23 4.93 -7.80
N GLU A 110 20.39 4.34 -8.09
CA GLU A 110 21.10 3.40 -7.20
C GLU A 110 21.38 3.98 -5.80
N ALA A 111 21.49 5.31 -5.67
CA ALA A 111 21.64 5.98 -4.38
C ALA A 111 20.45 5.73 -3.42
N TRP A 112 19.27 5.36 -3.93
CA TRP A 112 18.10 5.00 -3.12
C TRP A 112 18.11 3.53 -2.65
N ARG A 113 19.00 2.70 -3.20
CA ARG A 113 19.04 1.26 -2.92
C ARG A 113 19.18 0.94 -1.42
N PRO A 114 20.00 1.66 -0.62
CA PRO A 114 20.06 1.42 0.82
C PRO A 114 18.71 1.66 1.52
N LEU A 115 17.96 2.68 1.10
CA LEU A 115 16.64 2.98 1.66
C LEU A 115 15.64 1.88 1.33
N LEU A 116 15.54 1.46 0.06
CA LEU A 116 14.64 0.38 -0.34
C LEU A 116 14.97 -0.94 0.36
N THR A 117 16.26 -1.23 0.53
CA THR A 117 16.72 -2.40 1.30
C THR A 117 16.26 -2.32 2.75
N ALA A 118 16.40 -1.16 3.40
CA ALA A 118 15.92 -0.98 4.77
C ALA A 118 14.39 -1.13 4.87
N GLN A 119 13.63 -0.58 3.91
CA GLN A 119 12.17 -0.73 3.85
C GLN A 119 11.76 -2.20 3.69
N ALA A 120 12.37 -2.94 2.77
CA ALA A 120 12.12 -4.37 2.59
C ALA A 120 12.39 -5.16 3.87
N CYS A 121 13.51 -4.90 4.55
CA CYS A 121 13.84 -5.51 5.85
C CYS A 121 12.78 -5.20 6.92
N VAL A 122 12.31 -3.95 7.02
CA VAL A 122 11.24 -3.57 7.95
C VAL A 122 9.94 -4.30 7.63
N THR A 123 9.57 -4.39 6.36
CA THR A 123 8.38 -5.12 5.91
C THR A 123 8.47 -6.60 6.28
N LEU A 124 9.58 -7.26 5.98
CA LEU A 124 9.80 -8.67 6.36
C LEU A 124 9.76 -8.88 7.87
N ALA A 125 10.34 -7.96 8.65
CA ALA A 125 10.28 -8.01 10.10
C ALA A 125 8.83 -7.89 10.61
N ARG A 126 8.05 -6.96 10.05
CA ARG A 126 6.62 -6.81 10.39
C ARG A 126 5.82 -8.07 10.05
N LEU A 127 6.03 -8.67 8.88
CA LEU A 127 5.38 -9.92 8.48
C LEU A 127 5.69 -11.07 9.43
N ARG A 128 6.95 -11.18 9.88
CA ARG A 128 7.34 -12.19 10.87
C ARG A 128 6.62 -12.01 12.21
N HIS A 129 6.35 -10.77 12.58
CA HIS A 129 5.63 -10.42 13.80
C HIS A 129 4.11 -10.38 13.62
N GLY A 130 3.62 -10.76 12.45
CA GLY A 130 2.21 -10.74 12.08
C GLY A 130 1.73 -9.30 12.00
N ILE A 131 1.98 -8.65 10.85
CA ILE A 131 1.08 -7.55 10.43
C ILE A 131 -0.36 -7.97 10.74
#